data_AF-A0A7S1CE19-F1
#
_entry.id   AF-A0A7S1CE19-F1
#
_cell.length_a   1.000
_cell.length_b   1.000
_cell.length_c   1.000
_cell.angle_alpha   90.00
_cell.angle_beta   90.00
_cell.angle_gamma   90.00
#
_symmetry.space_group_name_H-M   'P 1'
#
loop_
_entity.id
_entity.type
_entity.pdbx_description
1 polymer ?
#
loop_
_entity_poly.entity_id
_entity_poly.type
_entity_poly.pdbx_seq_one_letter_code
_entity_poly.pdbx_strand_id
1 'polypeptide(L)'
;VALHGLRMAVGAIVMFGTATRWTFQFADDLPRYRYARLRWEQHDGMPSSRWWMKQHHDILGQGLANCFMLAIPCAVACHDARDVASAVEVLGWLLWMAAWVFENIADGQKQLFLWESAKAGHSTAVLGYHPYDGRRYSLWTLCRHPNYFAEWVCWVGLCLAAAPSLVEGDGESAQVRLVFGASLLYLPRVMYDCLVWWTGAGPAEHFSVTKRAAYREYQTKTRCFWPIELPVDHMRIAGWPDVNVVAAKATRSPPEKAK
;
A
#
# COMPACT_ATOMS: atom_id res chain seq x y z
N VAL A 1 -3.33 13.15 -13.21
CA VAL A 1 -4.10 12.94 -11.95
C VAL A 1 -5.55 12.52 -12.19
N ALA A 2 -6.36 13.26 -12.97
CA ALA A 2 -7.79 12.95 -13.18
C ALA A 2 -8.08 11.52 -13.67
N LEU A 3 -7.32 11.01 -14.63
CA LEU A 3 -7.47 9.64 -15.13
C LEU A 3 -7.23 8.57 -14.05
N HIS A 4 -6.20 8.77 -13.22
CA HIS A 4 -5.88 7.86 -12.12
C HIS A 4 -6.99 7.87 -11.05
N GLY A 5 -7.50 9.06 -10.69
CA GLY A 5 -8.64 9.19 -9.78
C GLY A 5 -9.93 8.59 -10.33
N LEU A 6 -10.23 8.82 -11.62
CA LEU A 6 -11.41 8.25 -12.28
C LEU A 6 -11.38 6.72 -12.30
N ARG A 7 -10.23 6.11 -12.61
CA ARG A 7 -10.05 4.65 -12.56
C ARG A 7 -10.39 4.10 -11.18
N MET A 8 -9.88 4.74 -10.11
CA MET A 8 -10.18 4.32 -8.74
C MET A 8 -11.66 4.50 -8.39
N ALA A 9 -12.28 5.61 -8.80
CA ALA A 9 -13.70 5.86 -8.59
C ALA A 9 -14.58 4.81 -9.28
N VAL A 10 -14.29 4.48 -10.55
CA VAL A 10 -14.97 3.42 -11.28
C VAL A 10 -14.79 2.06 -10.59
N GLY A 11 -13.56 1.73 -10.18
CA GLY A 11 -13.28 0.50 -9.44
C GLY A 11 -14.05 0.40 -8.13
N ALA A 12 -14.16 1.51 -7.39
CA ALA A 12 -14.93 1.58 -6.15
C ALA A 12 -16.44 1.39 -6.39
N ILE A 13 -16.99 2.00 -7.45
CA ILE A 13 -18.40 1.82 -7.84
C ILE A 13 -18.67 0.37 -8.24
N VAL A 14 -17.79 -0.23 -9.05
CA VAL A 14 -17.91 -1.64 -9.43
C VAL A 14 -17.86 -2.53 -8.19
N MET A 15 -16.90 -2.31 -7.28
CA MET A 15 -16.81 -3.06 -6.03
C MET A 15 -18.06 -2.89 -5.17
N PHE A 16 -18.61 -1.68 -5.06
CA PHE A 16 -19.86 -1.44 -4.36
C PHE A 16 -21.00 -2.25 -4.99
N GLY A 17 -21.18 -2.16 -6.31
CA GLY A 17 -22.21 -2.94 -7.00
C GLY A 17 -22.05 -4.46 -6.85
N THR A 18 -20.84 -5.00 -7.01
CA THR A 18 -20.60 -6.45 -7.02
C THR A 18 -20.46 -7.06 -5.63
N ALA A 19 -19.79 -6.37 -4.70
CA ALA A 19 -19.48 -6.92 -3.38
C ALA A 19 -20.61 -6.68 -2.36
N THR A 20 -21.32 -5.55 -2.47
CA THR A 20 -22.42 -5.23 -1.54
C THR A 20 -23.80 -5.38 -2.17
N ARG A 21 -23.88 -5.66 -3.49
CA ARG A 21 -25.15 -5.69 -4.24
C ARG A 21 -25.91 -4.37 -4.11
N TRP A 22 -25.18 -3.25 -4.15
CA TRP A 22 -25.72 -1.89 -3.96
C TRP A 22 -26.36 -1.64 -2.59
N THR A 23 -26.07 -2.50 -1.62
CA THR A 23 -26.44 -2.27 -0.22
C THR A 23 -25.26 -1.66 0.54
N PHE A 24 -25.48 -1.03 1.68
CA PHE A 24 -24.37 -0.58 2.54
C PHE A 24 -23.88 -1.69 3.48
N GLN A 25 -24.25 -2.94 3.21
CA GLN A 25 -23.97 -4.09 4.07
C GLN A 25 -23.03 -5.05 3.34
N PHE A 26 -21.83 -5.24 3.91
CA PHE A 26 -20.98 -6.37 3.58
C PHE A 26 -21.38 -7.56 4.46
N ALA A 27 -21.24 -8.78 3.92
CA ALA A 27 -21.43 -9.99 4.72
C ALA A 27 -20.39 -10.10 5.85
N ASP A 28 -19.17 -9.65 5.58
CA ASP A 28 -18.05 -9.53 6.52
C ASP A 28 -17.31 -8.22 6.26
N ASP A 29 -16.64 -7.68 7.27
CA ASP A 29 -15.71 -6.56 7.09
C ASP A 29 -14.61 -6.88 6.07
N LEU A 30 -14.13 -5.83 5.38
CA LEU A 30 -12.99 -5.95 4.47
C LEU A 30 -11.80 -6.59 5.20
N PRO A 31 -10.99 -7.44 4.53
CA PRO A 31 -9.87 -8.13 5.16
C PRO A 31 -8.96 -7.22 5.98
N ARG A 32 -8.66 -6.02 5.48
CA ARG A 32 -7.83 -5.05 6.21
C ARG A 32 -8.39 -4.66 7.58
N TYR A 33 -9.72 -4.50 7.72
CA TYR A 33 -10.34 -4.12 9.00
C TYR A 33 -10.44 -5.32 9.94
N ARG A 34 -10.65 -6.51 9.39
CA ARG A 34 -10.55 -7.75 10.17
C ARG A 34 -9.15 -7.92 10.77
N TYR A 35 -8.11 -7.67 9.97
CA TYR A 35 -6.72 -7.68 10.44
C TYR A 35 -6.47 -6.56 11.46
N ALA A 36 -6.91 -5.34 11.18
CA ALA A 36 -6.73 -4.21 12.09
C ALA A 36 -7.38 -4.48 13.46
N ARG A 37 -8.58 -5.07 13.47
CA ARG A 37 -9.24 -5.51 14.71
C ARG A 37 -8.41 -6.54 15.47
N LEU A 38 -7.89 -7.58 14.79
CA LEU A 38 -7.01 -8.57 15.41
C LEU A 38 -5.78 -7.91 16.03
N ARG A 39 -5.14 -6.98 15.31
CA ARG A 39 -3.99 -6.22 15.81
C ARG A 39 -4.34 -5.40 17.04
N TRP A 40 -5.43 -4.63 17.02
CA TRP A 40 -5.80 -3.83 18.18
C TRP A 40 -6.11 -4.68 19.41
N GLU A 41 -6.86 -5.77 19.24
CA GLU A 41 -7.26 -6.64 20.36
C GLU A 41 -6.07 -7.47 20.89
N GLN A 42 -5.24 -8.04 20.02
CA GLN A 42 -4.21 -9.00 20.41
C GLN A 42 -2.84 -8.38 20.65
N HIS A 43 -2.49 -7.32 19.92
CA HIS A 43 -1.18 -6.68 20.00
C HIS A 43 -1.23 -5.41 20.84
N ASP A 44 -2.24 -4.56 20.63
CA ASP A 44 -2.35 -3.27 21.32
C ASP A 44 -3.13 -3.37 22.64
N GLY A 45 -3.63 -4.56 22.99
CA GLY A 45 -4.34 -4.83 24.25
C GLY A 45 -5.70 -4.13 24.37
N MET A 46 -6.30 -3.72 23.25
CA MET A 46 -7.57 -3.00 23.24
C MET A 46 -8.73 -3.94 23.62
N PRO A 47 -9.63 -3.54 24.52
CA PRO A 47 -10.83 -4.32 24.83
C PRO A 47 -11.71 -4.54 23.59
N SER A 48 -12.19 -5.77 23.40
CA SER A 48 -13.08 -6.14 22.27
C SER A 48 -14.43 -5.39 22.25
N SER A 49 -14.77 -4.61 23.28
CA SER A 49 -15.97 -3.75 23.25
C SER A 49 -15.75 -2.43 22.51
N ARG A 50 -14.49 -2.04 22.23
CA ARG A 50 -14.12 -0.72 21.69
C ARG A 50 -13.64 -0.74 20.23
N TRP A 51 -13.56 -1.90 19.59
CA TRP A 51 -12.98 -2.01 18.24
C TRP A 51 -13.72 -1.19 17.18
N TRP A 52 -15.05 -1.09 17.28
CA TRP A 52 -15.87 -0.35 16.30
C TRP A 52 -15.52 1.14 16.30
N MET A 53 -15.31 1.72 17.50
CA MET A 53 -14.90 3.11 17.65
C MET A 53 -13.51 3.35 17.06
N LYS A 54 -12.57 2.43 17.33
CA LYS A 54 -11.23 2.48 16.74
C LYS A 54 -11.25 2.36 15.22
N GLN A 55 -12.14 1.52 14.68
CA GLN A 55 -12.34 1.38 13.25
C GLN A 55 -12.86 2.67 12.61
N HIS A 56 -13.85 3.34 13.20
CA HIS A 56 -14.31 4.64 12.71
C HIS A 56 -13.21 5.70 12.76
N HIS A 57 -12.43 5.74 13.84
CA HIS A 57 -11.27 6.63 13.95
C HIS A 57 -10.26 6.39 12.82
N ASP A 58 -9.91 5.14 12.53
CA ASP A 58 -8.94 4.82 11.47
C ASP A 58 -9.51 5.09 10.06
N ILE A 59 -10.81 4.90 9.84
CA ILE A 59 -11.49 5.27 8.58
C ILE A 59 -11.45 6.78 8.37
N LEU A 60 -11.84 7.56 9.38
CA LEU A 60 -11.85 9.02 9.31
C LEU A 60 -10.44 9.57 9.17
N GLY A 61 -9.47 9.01 9.90
CA GLY A 61 -8.06 9.37 9.80
C GLY A 61 -7.50 9.15 8.40
N GLN A 62 -7.83 8.02 7.76
CA GLN A 62 -7.45 7.76 6.36
C GLN A 62 -8.12 8.73 5.38
N GLY A 63 -9.42 9.00 5.57
CA GLY A 63 -10.14 9.98 4.75
C GLY A 63 -9.50 11.36 4.84
N LEU A 64 -9.20 11.84 6.05
CA LEU A 64 -8.53 13.11 6.29
C LEU A 64 -7.11 13.13 5.71
N ALA A 65 -6.33 12.06 5.91
CA ALA A 65 -4.99 11.97 5.33
C ALA A 65 -5.03 12.06 3.79
N ASN A 66 -5.96 11.35 3.15
CA ASN A 66 -6.12 11.41 1.69
C ASN A 66 -6.59 12.79 1.19
N CYS A 67 -7.50 13.45 1.91
CA CYS A 67 -7.99 14.77 1.52
C CYS A 67 -6.96 15.87 1.72
N PHE A 68 -6.19 15.83 2.82
CA PHE A 68 -5.27 16.90 3.19
C PHE A 68 -3.84 16.62 2.77
N MET A 69 -3.24 15.49 3.17
CA MET A 69 -1.81 15.24 2.92
C MET A 69 -1.53 15.10 1.43
N LEU A 70 -2.34 14.33 0.70
CA LEU A 70 -2.13 14.15 -0.75
C LEU A 70 -2.47 15.40 -1.57
N ALA A 71 -3.22 16.35 -1.01
CA ALA A 71 -3.49 17.63 -1.65
C ALA A 71 -2.33 18.63 -1.49
N ILE A 72 -1.41 18.42 -0.55
CA ILE A 72 -0.31 19.37 -0.26
C ILE A 72 0.56 19.65 -1.50
N PRO A 73 1.10 18.65 -2.22
CA PRO A 73 1.93 18.94 -3.39
C PRO A 73 1.15 19.68 -4.48
N CYS A 74 -0.13 19.33 -4.68
CA CYS A 74 -0.99 20.02 -5.64
C CYS A 74 -1.26 21.48 -5.21
N ALA A 75 -1.54 21.72 -3.93
CA ALA A 75 -1.78 23.07 -3.41
C ALA A 75 -0.55 23.96 -3.56
N VAL A 76 0.63 23.41 -3.27
CA VAL A 76 1.92 24.10 -3.46
C VAL A 76 2.17 24.40 -4.94
N ALA A 77 2.02 23.41 -5.82
CA ALA A 77 2.24 23.59 -7.26
C ALA A 77 1.23 24.57 -7.90
N CYS A 78 -0.02 24.59 -7.44
CA CYS A 78 -1.03 25.53 -7.94
C CYS A 78 -0.82 26.98 -7.47
N HIS A 79 0.02 27.22 -6.47
CA HIS A 79 0.38 28.56 -6.02
C HIS A 79 1.64 29.09 -6.71
N ASP A 80 2.12 28.39 -7.73
CA ASP A 80 3.30 28.80 -8.48
C ASP A 80 2.98 29.94 -9.45
N ALA A 81 3.59 31.10 -9.23
CA ALA A 81 3.45 32.27 -10.10
C ALA A 81 4.54 32.35 -11.19
N ARG A 82 5.45 31.37 -11.28
CA ARG A 82 6.53 31.38 -12.26
C ARG A 82 6.00 31.02 -13.64
N ASP A 83 6.45 31.75 -14.66
CA ASP A 83 6.07 31.50 -16.06
C ASP A 83 6.83 30.33 -16.71
N VAL A 84 7.88 29.82 -16.05
CA VAL A 84 8.77 28.78 -16.57
C VAL A 84 8.92 27.65 -15.56
N ALA A 85 8.72 26.42 -16.02
CA ALA A 85 8.92 25.22 -15.20
C ALA A 85 10.41 25.01 -14.87
N SER A 86 10.71 24.69 -13.62
CA SER A 86 12.06 24.32 -13.18
C SER A 86 12.46 22.94 -13.69
N ALA A 87 13.75 22.68 -13.86
CA ALA A 87 14.24 21.35 -14.25
C ALA A 87 13.85 20.27 -13.23
N VAL A 88 13.81 20.63 -11.94
CA VAL A 88 13.37 19.73 -10.85
C VAL A 88 11.89 19.41 -10.98
N GLU A 89 11.09 20.39 -11.39
CA GLU A 89 9.65 20.22 -11.61
C GLU A 89 9.38 19.23 -12.74
N VAL A 90 10.07 19.40 -13.88
CA VAL A 90 9.99 18.47 -15.02
C VAL A 90 10.42 17.07 -14.61
N LEU A 91 11.51 16.93 -13.85
CA LEU A 91 11.96 15.63 -13.33
C LEU A 91 10.92 14.97 -12.42
N GLY A 92 10.26 15.74 -11.55
CA GLY A 92 9.19 15.27 -10.69
C GLY A 92 8.00 14.70 -11.49
N TRP A 93 7.57 15.40 -12.53
CA TRP A 93 6.50 14.93 -13.42
C TRP A 93 6.89 13.69 -14.24
N LEU A 94 8.13 13.61 -14.73
CA LEU A 94 8.65 12.44 -15.42
C LEU A 94 8.70 11.22 -14.49
N LEU A 95 9.15 11.42 -13.24
CA LEU A 95 9.18 10.38 -12.22
C LEU A 95 7.76 9.90 -11.89
N TRP A 96 6.82 10.82 -11.69
CA TRP A 96 5.41 10.49 -11.47
C TRP A 96 4.83 9.66 -12.62
N MET A 97 5.09 10.07 -13.88
CA MET A 97 4.58 9.36 -15.05
C MET A 97 5.17 7.95 -15.16
N ALA A 98 6.48 7.81 -14.97
CA ALA A 98 7.15 6.51 -15.00
C ALA A 98 6.63 5.56 -13.92
N ALA A 99 6.44 6.09 -12.70
CA ALA A 99 5.88 5.36 -11.58
C ALA A 99 4.43 4.94 -11.83
N TRP A 100 3.60 5.84 -12.37
CA TRP A 100 2.22 5.52 -12.72
C TRP A 100 2.14 4.40 -13.77
N VAL A 101 2.99 4.42 -14.81
CA VAL A 101 3.07 3.32 -15.78
C VAL A 101 3.47 2.01 -15.10
N PHE A 102 4.49 2.04 -14.24
CA PHE A 102 4.95 0.86 -13.51
C PHE A 102 3.84 0.27 -12.62
N GLU A 103 3.12 1.12 -11.88
CA GLU A 103 1.99 0.72 -11.03
C GLU A 103 0.93 -0.01 -11.84
N ASN A 104 0.54 0.53 -13.00
CA ASN A 104 -0.47 -0.07 -13.86
C ASN A 104 -0.01 -1.41 -14.45
N ILE A 105 1.28 -1.55 -14.79
CA ILE A 105 1.84 -2.83 -15.24
C ILE A 105 1.78 -3.85 -14.10
N ALA A 106 2.18 -3.47 -12.88
CA ALA A 106 2.17 -4.35 -11.72
C ALA A 106 0.74 -4.80 -11.35
N ASP A 107 -0.23 -3.89 -11.36
CA ASP A 107 -1.65 -4.20 -11.15
C ASP A 107 -2.20 -5.10 -12.26
N GLY A 108 -1.84 -4.83 -13.52
CA GLY A 108 -2.22 -5.65 -14.67
C GLY A 108 -1.70 -7.09 -14.55
N GLN A 109 -0.44 -7.25 -14.14
CA GLN A 109 0.16 -8.57 -13.83
C GLN A 109 -0.63 -9.29 -12.74
N LYS A 110 -1.06 -8.58 -11.69
CA LYS A 110 -1.87 -9.17 -10.61
C LYS A 110 -3.24 -9.64 -11.08
N GLN A 111 -3.95 -8.84 -11.88
CA GLN A 111 -5.26 -9.24 -12.42
C GLN A 111 -5.15 -10.44 -13.35
N LEU A 112 -4.14 -10.45 -14.22
CA LEU A 112 -3.88 -11.57 -15.11
C LEU A 112 -3.58 -12.85 -14.33
N PHE A 113 -2.75 -12.76 -13.29
CA PHE A 113 -2.48 -13.88 -12.39
C PHE A 113 -3.75 -14.42 -11.72
N LEU A 114 -4.63 -13.55 -11.21
CA LEU A 114 -5.88 -13.98 -10.57
C LEU A 114 -6.77 -14.74 -11.54
N TRP A 115 -6.86 -14.29 -12.79
CA TRP A 115 -7.62 -14.98 -13.83
C TRP A 115 -6.98 -16.32 -14.23
N GLU A 116 -5.67 -16.35 -14.50
CA GLU A 116 -4.96 -17.57 -14.91
C GLU A 116 -4.95 -18.63 -13.80
N SER A 117 -4.67 -18.23 -12.56
CA SER A 117 -4.64 -19.13 -11.42
C SER A 117 -6.02 -19.72 -11.12
N ALA A 118 -7.10 -18.93 -11.24
CA ALA A 118 -8.45 -19.42 -11.12
C ALA A 118 -8.79 -20.42 -12.24
N LYS A 119 -8.46 -20.11 -13.49
CA LYS A 119 -8.70 -20.98 -14.64
C LYS A 119 -7.93 -22.31 -14.55
N ALA A 120 -6.72 -22.28 -13.99
CA ALA A 120 -5.88 -23.46 -13.79
C ALA A 120 -6.22 -24.24 -12.50
N GLY A 121 -7.16 -23.76 -11.67
CA GLY A 121 -7.48 -24.38 -10.37
C GLY A 121 -6.38 -24.21 -9.30
N HIS A 122 -5.41 -23.33 -9.52
CA HIS A 122 -4.28 -23.07 -8.63
C HIS A 122 -4.64 -22.05 -7.53
N SER A 123 -5.63 -22.35 -6.69
CA SER A 123 -6.16 -21.44 -5.67
C SER A 123 -5.15 -21.00 -4.60
N THR A 124 -4.08 -21.78 -4.38
CA THR A 124 -3.02 -21.52 -3.41
C THR A 124 -1.74 -20.95 -4.03
N ALA A 125 -1.72 -20.69 -5.34
CA ALA A 125 -0.56 -20.12 -6.01
C ALA A 125 -0.18 -18.73 -5.48
N VAL A 126 1.09 -18.37 -5.65
CA VAL A 126 1.66 -17.12 -5.19
C VAL A 126 2.26 -16.39 -6.38
N LEU A 127 1.79 -15.16 -6.62
CA LEU A 127 2.33 -14.28 -7.65
C LEU A 127 3.76 -13.86 -7.28
N GLY A 128 4.70 -13.99 -8.22
CA GLY A 128 6.12 -13.76 -7.97
C GLY A 128 6.86 -14.99 -7.42
N TYR A 129 6.18 -16.14 -7.34
CA TYR A 129 6.78 -17.41 -6.91
C TYR A 129 6.41 -18.54 -7.88
N HIS A 130 7.25 -19.56 -7.99
CA HIS A 130 7.04 -20.67 -8.91
C HIS A 130 5.64 -21.29 -8.77
N PRO A 131 4.89 -21.48 -9.87
CA PRO A 131 5.28 -21.33 -11.28
C PRO A 131 5.01 -19.94 -11.91
N TYR A 132 4.61 -18.94 -11.12
CA TYR A 132 4.26 -17.58 -11.57
C TYR A 132 5.37 -16.55 -11.28
N ASP A 133 6.63 -16.94 -11.48
CA ASP A 133 7.85 -16.16 -11.33
C ASP A 133 8.57 -15.87 -12.66
N GLY A 134 7.96 -16.23 -13.79
CA GLY A 134 8.50 -15.96 -15.13
C GLY A 134 8.44 -14.49 -15.56
N ARG A 135 8.95 -14.19 -16.76
CA ARG A 135 9.02 -12.83 -17.35
C ARG A 135 7.69 -12.07 -17.34
N ARG A 136 6.56 -12.77 -17.43
CA ARG A 136 5.22 -12.19 -17.38
C ARG A 136 4.91 -11.52 -16.04
N TYR A 137 5.51 -12.01 -14.95
CA TYR A 137 5.23 -11.60 -13.57
C TYR A 137 6.48 -11.05 -12.86
N SER A 138 7.49 -10.63 -13.63
CA SER A 138 8.83 -10.31 -13.13
C SER A 138 8.87 -9.13 -12.15
N LEU A 139 7.88 -8.23 -12.15
CA LEU A 139 7.88 -7.14 -11.16
C LEU A 139 7.66 -7.70 -9.75
N TRP A 140 6.80 -8.71 -9.63
CA TRP A 140 6.51 -9.39 -8.38
C TRP A 140 7.65 -10.32 -7.93
N THR A 141 8.68 -10.57 -8.76
CA THR A 141 9.89 -11.26 -8.32
C THR A 141 10.93 -10.29 -7.73
N LEU A 142 10.80 -8.98 -7.96
CA LEU A 142 11.73 -7.97 -7.43
C LEU A 142 11.40 -7.58 -5.99
N CYS A 143 10.12 -7.35 -5.72
CA CYS A 143 9.54 -7.16 -4.40
C CYS A 143 8.10 -7.69 -4.37
N ARG A 144 7.55 -7.87 -3.18
CA ARG A 144 6.23 -8.48 -2.97
C ARG A 144 5.08 -7.54 -3.27
N HIS A 145 5.30 -6.22 -3.23
CA HIS A 145 4.30 -5.19 -3.56
C HIS A 145 4.89 -4.14 -4.51
N PRO A 146 5.20 -4.50 -5.77
CA PRO A 146 5.80 -3.58 -6.74
C PRO A 146 4.84 -2.42 -7.10
N ASN A 147 3.54 -2.67 -7.06
CA ASN A 147 2.52 -1.63 -7.23
C ASN A 147 2.54 -0.61 -6.08
N TYR A 148 2.71 -1.04 -4.83
CA TYR A 148 2.83 -0.12 -3.70
C TYR A 148 4.11 0.72 -3.77
N PHE A 149 5.23 0.10 -4.17
CA PHE A 149 6.45 0.85 -4.41
C PHE A 149 6.23 1.96 -5.46
N ALA A 150 5.60 1.62 -6.58
CA ALA A 150 5.33 2.59 -7.65
C ALA A 150 4.35 3.69 -7.21
N GLU A 151 3.29 3.34 -6.49
CA GLU A 151 2.36 4.31 -5.91
C GLU A 151 3.10 5.29 -4.97
N TRP A 152 4.04 4.79 -4.17
CA TRP A 152 4.88 5.64 -3.33
C TRP A 152 5.78 6.57 -4.14
N VAL A 153 6.39 6.06 -5.22
CA VAL A 153 7.21 6.89 -6.13
C VAL A 153 6.36 7.95 -6.84
N CYS A 154 5.08 7.69 -7.13
CA CYS A 154 4.16 8.73 -7.62
C CYS A 154 4.09 9.90 -6.64
N TRP A 155 3.89 9.64 -5.34
CA TRP A 155 3.83 10.72 -4.35
C TRP A 155 5.16 11.45 -4.18
N VAL A 156 6.29 10.74 -4.24
CA VAL A 156 7.62 11.37 -4.27
C VAL A 156 7.76 12.28 -5.50
N GLY A 157 7.33 11.82 -6.68
CA GLY A 157 7.34 12.61 -7.90
C GLY A 157 6.51 13.89 -7.79
N LEU A 158 5.33 13.82 -7.16
CA LEU A 158 4.50 15.01 -6.89
C LEU A 158 5.20 15.98 -5.92
N CYS A 159 5.81 15.47 -4.85
CA CYS A 159 6.56 16.31 -3.91
C CYS A 159 7.75 16.99 -4.60
N LEU A 160 8.49 16.28 -5.46
CA LEU A 160 9.57 16.85 -6.25
C LEU A 160 9.06 17.89 -7.25
N ALA A 161 7.93 17.63 -7.91
CA ALA A 161 7.32 18.56 -8.85
C ALA A 161 6.91 19.88 -8.17
N ALA A 162 6.41 19.80 -6.93
CA ALA A 162 5.94 20.96 -6.17
C ALA A 162 7.07 21.73 -5.45
N ALA A 163 8.23 21.11 -5.21
CA ALA A 163 9.29 21.71 -4.40
C ALA A 163 9.81 23.06 -4.94
N PRO A 164 10.02 23.25 -6.26
CA PRO A 164 10.47 24.52 -6.81
C PRO A 164 9.54 25.70 -6.50
N SER A 165 8.22 25.47 -6.44
CA SER A 165 7.24 26.52 -6.11
C SER A 165 7.45 27.11 -4.70
N LEU A 166 8.08 26.38 -3.77
CA LEU A 166 8.43 26.89 -2.44
C LEU A 166 9.80 27.55 -2.37
N VAL A 167 10.75 27.09 -3.18
CA VAL A 167 12.17 27.49 -3.10
C VAL A 167 12.44 28.69 -4.01
N GLU A 168 11.89 28.66 -5.21
CA GLU A 168 12.10 29.65 -6.26
C GLU A 168 10.92 30.64 -6.35
N GLY A 169 9.81 30.36 -5.68
CA GLY A 169 8.62 31.21 -5.66
C GLY A 169 8.81 32.46 -4.78
N ASP A 170 8.43 33.61 -5.34
CA ASP A 170 8.35 34.88 -4.62
C ASP A 170 7.00 35.06 -3.92
N GLY A 171 6.97 35.81 -2.82
CA GLY A 171 5.72 36.27 -2.19
C GLY A 171 5.29 35.54 -0.91
N GLU A 172 5.82 34.34 -0.63
CA GLU A 172 5.45 33.59 0.57
C GLU A 172 6.28 33.93 1.80
N SER A 173 5.66 33.83 2.99
CA SER A 173 6.38 34.02 4.26
C SER A 173 7.34 32.87 4.54
N ALA A 174 8.40 33.11 5.33
CA ALA A 174 9.34 32.07 5.73
C ALA A 174 8.66 30.91 6.50
N GLN A 175 7.62 31.24 7.29
CA GLN A 175 6.82 30.29 8.04
C GLN A 175 6.03 29.35 7.11
N VAL A 176 5.39 29.90 6.08
CA VAL A 176 4.65 29.11 5.09
C VAL A 176 5.59 28.16 4.35
N ARG A 177 6.74 28.67 3.86
CA ARG A 177 7.76 27.84 3.20
C ARG A 177 8.28 26.72 4.10
N LEU A 178 8.52 27.00 5.38
CA LEU A 178 8.96 26.00 6.34
C LEU A 178 7.91 24.90 6.56
N VAL A 179 6.64 25.28 6.77
CA VAL A 179 5.55 24.32 7.04
C VAL A 179 5.30 23.43 5.82
N PHE A 180 5.17 24.01 4.63
CA PHE A 180 4.93 23.23 3.42
C PHE A 180 6.17 22.45 3.00
N GLY A 181 7.38 23.01 3.15
CA GLY A 181 8.62 22.29 2.88
C GLY A 181 8.79 21.07 3.78
N ALA A 182 8.57 21.23 5.10
CA ALA A 182 8.57 20.11 6.04
C ALA A 182 7.48 19.07 5.70
N SER A 183 6.31 19.54 5.26
CA SER A 183 5.21 18.67 4.86
C SER A 183 5.54 17.84 3.61
N LEU A 184 6.18 18.44 2.59
CA LEU A 184 6.65 17.72 1.40
C LEU A 184 7.70 16.66 1.73
N LEU A 185 8.57 16.92 2.71
CA LEU A 185 9.57 15.95 3.17
C LEU A 185 8.94 14.83 4.01
N TYR A 186 7.94 15.14 4.82
CA TYR A 186 7.29 14.17 5.70
C TYR A 186 6.27 13.27 4.98
N LEU A 187 5.63 13.78 3.91
CA LEU A 187 4.59 13.06 3.16
C LEU A 187 5.08 11.67 2.68
N PRO A 188 6.23 11.51 1.99
CA PRO A 188 6.71 10.20 1.59
C PRO A 188 6.88 9.22 2.76
N ARG A 189 7.27 9.70 3.94
CA ARG A 189 7.41 8.85 5.13
C ARG A 189 6.06 8.33 5.61
N VAL A 190 5.07 9.21 5.76
CA VAL A 190 3.72 8.81 6.19
C VAL A 190 3.10 7.85 5.20
N MET A 191 3.25 8.13 3.90
CA MET A 191 2.73 7.27 2.84
C MET A 191 3.40 5.90 2.79
N TYR A 192 4.71 5.83 3.04
CA TYR A 192 5.41 4.56 3.21
C TYR A 192 4.81 3.74 4.37
N ASP A 193 4.57 4.38 5.52
CA ASP A 193 4.01 3.69 6.68
C ASP A 193 2.57 3.21 6.43
N CYS A 194 1.76 3.99 5.71
CA CYS A 194 0.45 3.56 5.23
C CYS A 194 0.56 2.29 4.36
N LEU A 195 1.41 2.33 3.34
CA LEU A 195 1.55 1.24 2.37
C LEU A 195 2.21 -0.01 2.92
N VAL A 196 3.09 0.09 3.90
CA VAL A 196 3.82 -1.08 4.43
C VAL A 196 3.14 -1.62 5.69
N TRP A 197 2.84 -0.77 6.66
CA TRP A 197 2.50 -1.19 8.01
C TRP A 197 1.01 -1.10 8.32
N TRP A 198 0.36 0.01 7.98
CA TRP A 198 -0.97 0.29 8.51
C TRP A 198 -2.10 -0.29 7.66
N THR A 199 -2.09 -0.03 6.35
CA THR A 199 -3.24 -0.32 5.48
C THR A 199 -2.90 -1.14 4.24
N GLY A 200 -1.64 -1.18 3.82
CA GLY A 200 -1.19 -1.91 2.64
C GLY A 200 -0.66 -3.32 2.92
N ALA A 201 0.66 -3.51 2.83
CA ALA A 201 1.34 -4.79 2.74
C ALA A 201 1.06 -5.70 3.95
N GLY A 202 1.25 -5.22 5.19
CA GLY A 202 1.02 -6.01 6.40
C GLY A 202 -0.37 -6.68 6.42
N PRO A 203 -1.45 -5.88 6.36
CA PRO A 203 -2.82 -6.41 6.27
C PRO A 203 -3.05 -7.35 5.08
N ALA A 204 -2.46 -7.07 3.91
CA ALA A 204 -2.60 -7.90 2.72
C ALA A 204 -1.88 -9.26 2.84
N GLU A 205 -0.73 -9.30 3.51
CA GLU A 205 0.07 -10.51 3.69
C GLU A 205 -0.48 -11.42 4.78
N HIS A 206 -1.10 -10.90 5.84
CA HIS A 206 -1.66 -11.68 6.95
C HIS A 206 -2.53 -12.87 6.49
N PHE A 207 -3.51 -12.60 5.61
CA PHE A 207 -4.37 -13.67 5.11
C PHE A 207 -3.68 -14.52 4.04
N SER A 208 -2.72 -13.95 3.29
CA SER A 208 -1.97 -14.67 2.28
C SER A 208 -1.10 -15.76 2.91
N VAL A 209 -0.36 -15.42 3.98
CA VAL A 209 0.51 -16.35 4.71
C VAL A 209 -0.26 -17.41 5.49
N THR A 210 -1.50 -17.11 5.89
CA THR A 210 -2.38 -18.06 6.57
C THR A 210 -3.02 -19.06 5.59
N LYS A 211 -3.33 -18.63 4.37
CA LYS A 211 -4.04 -19.44 3.36
C LYS A 211 -3.11 -20.20 2.43
N ARG A 212 -1.88 -19.74 2.23
CA ARG A 212 -0.95 -20.25 1.21
C ARG A 212 0.38 -20.61 1.86
N ALA A 213 0.66 -21.91 2.00
CA ALA A 213 1.91 -22.40 2.62
C ALA A 213 3.16 -21.86 1.92
N ALA A 214 3.17 -21.85 0.58
CA ALA A 214 4.27 -21.33 -0.25
C ALA A 214 4.54 -19.83 -0.04
N TYR A 215 3.58 -19.07 0.50
CA TYR A 215 3.77 -17.63 0.74
C TYR A 215 4.84 -17.36 1.80
N ARG A 216 5.02 -18.27 2.76
CA ARG A 216 6.10 -18.16 3.77
C ARG A 216 7.48 -18.24 3.15
N GLU A 217 7.66 -19.14 2.18
CA GLU A 217 8.93 -19.25 1.44
C GLU A 217 9.14 -18.05 0.52
N TYR A 218 8.06 -17.55 -0.09
CA TYR A 218 8.12 -16.33 -0.87
C TYR A 218 8.54 -15.11 -0.03
N GLN A 219 8.04 -15.00 1.21
CA GLN A 219 8.44 -13.94 2.14
C GLN A 219 9.93 -13.96 2.46
N THR A 220 10.56 -15.13 2.62
CA THR A 220 11.99 -15.21 2.94
C THR A 220 12.89 -14.90 1.74
N LYS A 221 12.39 -15.10 0.51
CA LYS A 221 13.16 -14.92 -0.73
C LYS A 221 13.02 -13.52 -1.32
N THR A 222 11.83 -12.94 -1.24
CA THR A 222 11.48 -11.69 -1.94
C THR A 222 11.24 -10.57 -0.95
N ARG A 223 11.85 -9.39 -1.18
CA ARG A 223 11.70 -8.19 -0.34
C ARG A 223 10.26 -7.69 -0.32
N CYS A 224 9.77 -7.12 0.78
CA CYS A 224 8.39 -6.65 0.88
C CYS A 224 8.09 -5.50 -0.09
N PHE A 225 8.83 -4.40 0.03
CA PHE A 225 8.50 -3.13 -0.61
C PHE A 225 9.57 -2.69 -1.63
N TRP A 226 10.84 -2.63 -1.22
CA TRP A 226 11.91 -2.15 -2.07
C TRP A 226 12.31 -3.19 -3.13
N PRO A 227 12.38 -2.83 -4.43
CA PRO A 227 12.77 -3.77 -5.49
C PRO A 227 14.27 -4.09 -5.49
N ILE A 228 15.07 -3.27 -4.79
CA ILE A 228 16.53 -3.38 -4.67
C ILE A 228 16.95 -3.55 -3.22
N GLU A 229 18.17 -4.03 -3.01
CA GLU A 229 18.74 -4.14 -1.67
C GLU A 229 19.17 -2.76 -1.15
N LEU A 230 18.73 -2.42 0.06
CA LEU A 230 18.99 -1.16 0.75
C LEU A 230 19.34 -1.45 2.22
N PRO A 231 20.02 -0.55 2.94
CA PRO A 231 20.35 -0.71 4.37
C PRO A 231 19.13 -0.46 5.27
N VAL A 232 18.03 -1.18 5.03
CA VAL A 232 16.77 -1.13 5.77
C VAL A 232 16.23 -2.54 5.95
N ASP A 233 15.28 -2.74 6.86
CA ASP A 233 14.57 -4.02 6.95
C ASP A 233 13.68 -4.22 5.71
N HIS A 234 13.88 -5.33 5.01
CA HIS A 234 13.10 -5.72 3.83
C HIS A 234 11.95 -6.69 4.15
N MET A 235 11.74 -6.97 5.45
CA MET A 235 10.71 -7.87 5.97
C MET A 235 10.75 -9.23 5.29
N ARG A 236 11.96 -9.79 5.14
CA ARG A 236 12.20 -11.14 4.59
C ARG A 236 12.05 -12.23 5.64
N ILE A 237 10.92 -12.21 6.34
CA ILE A 237 10.64 -13.05 7.50
C ILE A 237 9.40 -13.89 7.20
N ALA A 238 9.53 -15.21 7.34
CA ALA A 238 8.39 -16.12 7.20
C ALA A 238 7.34 -15.83 8.28
N GLY A 239 6.09 -15.62 7.88
CA GLY A 239 5.01 -15.32 8.83
C GLY A 239 4.81 -13.84 9.11
N TRP A 240 5.54 -12.93 8.47
CA TRP A 240 5.27 -11.49 8.56
C TRP A 240 3.82 -11.17 8.09
N PRO A 241 3.12 -10.20 8.71
CA PRO A 241 3.55 -9.32 9.79
C PRO A 241 3.50 -9.94 11.20
N ASP A 242 2.81 -11.08 11.41
CA ASP A 242 2.52 -11.62 12.75
C ASP A 242 3.48 -12.74 13.17
N VAL A 243 4.78 -12.43 13.15
CA VAL A 243 5.87 -13.38 13.43
C VAL A 243 5.66 -14.13 14.76
N ASN A 244 5.12 -13.44 15.77
CA ASN A 244 4.87 -14.00 17.11
C ASN A 244 3.60 -14.88 17.20
N VAL A 245 2.56 -14.61 16.41
CA VAL A 245 1.30 -15.39 16.40
C VAL A 245 1.51 -16.73 15.67
N VAL A 246 2.38 -16.75 14.66
CA VAL A 246 2.72 -17.96 13.91
C VAL A 246 3.66 -18.88 14.71
N ALA A 247 4.65 -18.31 15.41
CA ALA A 247 5.53 -19.07 16.31
C ALA A 247 4.76 -19.77 17.44
N ALA A 248 3.79 -19.08 18.06
CA ALA A 248 2.94 -19.64 19.13
C ALA A 248 1.96 -20.74 18.65
N LYS A 249 1.61 -20.77 17.36
CA LYS A 249 0.81 -21.84 16.76
C LYS A 249 1.65 -23.07 16.38
N ALA A 250 2.92 -22.88 16.02
CA ALA A 250 3.84 -23.97 15.68
C ALA A 250 4.25 -24.81 16.90
N THR A 251 4.21 -24.24 18.11
CA THR A 251 4.54 -24.93 19.37
C THR A 251 3.36 -25.68 19.99
N ARG A 252 2.13 -25.52 19.47
CA ARG A 252 0.98 -26.32 19.88
C ARG A 252 0.89 -27.58 19.01
N SER A 253 1.41 -28.70 19.50
CA SER A 253 1.16 -30.04 18.94
C SER A 253 -0.36 -30.32 18.90
N PRO A 254 -0.86 -31.11 17.92
CA PRO A 254 -2.26 -31.50 17.89
C PRO A 254 -2.63 -32.24 19.19
N PRO A 255 -3.84 -32.06 19.74
CA PRO A 255 -4.27 -32.86 20.88
C PRO A 255 -4.21 -34.34 20.49
N GLU A 256 -3.50 -35.10 21.33
CA GLU A 256 -3.42 -36.55 21.24
C GLU A 256 -4.87 -37.09 21.22
N LYS A 257 -5.23 -37.81 20.15
CA LYS A 257 -6.54 -38.45 20.07
C LYS A 257 -6.60 -39.50 21.18
N ALA A 258 -7.28 -39.17 22.27
CA ALA A 258 -7.60 -40.14 23.31
C ALA A 258 -8.39 -41.29 22.68
N LYS A 259 -7.84 -42.50 22.83
CA LYS A 259 -8.52 -43.77 22.52
C LYS A 259 -9.50 -44.11 23.62
#